data_AF-A0A2V9QDP5-F1
#
_entry.id   AF-A0A2V9QDP5-F1
#
_cell.length_a   1.000
_cell.length_b   1.000
_cell.length_c   1.000
_cell.angle_alpha   90.00
_cell.angle_beta   90.00
_cell.angle_gamma   90.00
#
_symmetry.space_group_name_H-M   'P 1'
#
loop_
_entity.id
_entity.type
_entity.pdbx_description
1 polymer ?
#
loop_
_entity_poly.entity_id
_entity_poly.type
_entity_poly.pdbx_seq_one_letter_code
_entity_poly.pdbx_strand_id
1 'polypeptide(L)' 'MRLVIGSRGSQLALWQANHIAGRLHDRGHEVAIEIIHTTGDKI' A
#
# COMPACT_ATOMS: atom_id res chain seq x y z
N MET A 1 16.47 -0.71 5.00
CA MET A 1 15.83 -1.68 4.07
C MET A 1 14.62 -1.00 3.47
N ARG A 2 14.50 -1.03 2.14
CA ARG A 2 13.38 -0.40 1.41
C ARG A 2 12.29 -1.43 1.20
N LEU A 3 11.06 -1.11 1.61
CA LEU A 3 9.88 -1.97 1.50
C LEU A 3 8.94 -1.44 0.41
N VAL A 4 8.24 -2.35 -0.25
CA VAL A 4 7.20 -2.02 -1.23
C VAL A 4 5.90 -2.69 -0.79
N ILE A 5 4.84 -1.91 -0.64
CA ILE A 5 3.48 -2.39 -0.38
C ILE A 5 2.72 -2.41 -1.69
N GLY A 6 2.40 -3.61 -2.19
CA GLY A 6 1.43 -3.78 -3.26
C GLY A 6 0.01 -3.58 -2.73
N SER A 7 -0.78 -2.69 -3.34
CA SER A 7 -2.19 -2.47 -2.98
C SER A 7 -3.08 -2.30 -4.22
N ARG A 8 -4.38 -2.56 -4.07
CA ARG A 8 -5.35 -2.22 -5.12
C ARG A 8 -5.59 -0.71 -5.17
N GLY A 9 -6.06 -0.20 -6.31
CA GLY A 9 -6.30 1.23 -6.52
C GLY A 9 -7.53 1.82 -5.83
N SER A 10 -8.42 1.00 -5.25
CA SER A 10 -9.63 1.49 -4.57
C SER A 10 -9.29 2.38 -3.37
N GLN A 11 -10.13 3.38 -3.07
CA GLN A 11 -9.89 4.31 -1.96
C GLN A 11 -9.67 3.60 -0.61
N LEU A 12 -10.46 2.56 -0.32
CA LEU A 12 -10.31 1.78 0.91
C LEU A 12 -8.95 1.04 0.96
N ALA A 13 -8.54 0.41 -0.14
CA ALA A 13 -7.27 -0.31 -0.20
C ALA A 13 -6.07 0.65 -0.09
N LEU A 14 -6.17 1.85 -0.68
CA LEU A 14 -5.17 2.90 -0.51
C LEU A 14 -5.10 3.42 0.92
N TRP A 15 -6.25 3.62 1.59
CA TRP A 15 -6.28 4.02 2.99
C TRP A 15 -5.60 2.97 3.88
N GLN A 16 -5.91 1.68 3.66
CA GLN A 16 -5.27 0.57 4.38
C GLN A 16 -3.75 0.55 4.14
N ALA A 17 -3.30 0.69 2.89
CA ALA A 17 -1.88 0.72 2.55
C ALA A 17 -1.13 1.88 3.21
N ASN A 18 -1.71 3.09 3.18
CA ASN A 18 -1.12 4.26 3.84
C ASN A 18 -1.07 4.11 5.36
N HIS A 19 -2.09 3.51 5.97
CA HIS A 19 -2.09 3.24 7.41
C HIS A 19 -0.96 2.29 7.82
N ILE A 20 -0.66 1.25 7.02
CA ILE A 20 0.49 0.36 7.27
C ILE A 20 1.81 1.06 6.98
N ALA A 21 1.90 1.84 5.89
CA ALA A 21 3.10 2.60 5.55
C ALA A 21 3.51 3.57 6.67
N GLY A 22 2.55 4.29 7.28
CA GLY A 22 2.82 5.15 8.44
C GLY A 22 3.45 4.38 9.60
N ARG A 23 2.90 3.21 9.96
CA ARG A 23 3.44 2.37 11.05
C ARG A 23 4.83 1.80 10.77
N LEU A 24 5.19 1.64 9.50
CA LEU A 24 6.52 1.19 9.08
C LEU A 24 7.51 2.36 9.05
N HIS A 25 7.09 3.55 8.63
CA HIS A 25 7.88 4.78 8.73
C HIS A 25 8.24 5.09 10.19
N ASP A 26 7.30 4.95 11.12
CA ASP A 26 7.54 5.14 12.57
C ASP A 26 8.60 4.18 13.13
N ARG A 27 8.87 3.07 12.43
CA ARG A 27 9.92 2.09 12.76
C ARG A 27 11.23 2.30 11.99
N GLY A 28 11.33 3.38 11.21
CA GLY A 28 12.52 3.74 10.44
C GLY A 28 12.66 3.01 9.10
N HIS A 29 11.59 2.41 8.57
CA HIS A 29 11.62 1.81 7.24
C HIS A 29 11.25 2.82 6.16
N GLU A 30 11.95 2.80 5.04
CA GLU A 30 11.54 3.51 3.83
C GLU A 30 10.49 2.65 3.10
N VAL A 31 9.32 3.21 2.78
CA VAL A 31 8.21 2.48 2.18
C VAL A 31 7.69 3.18 0.93
N ALA A 32 7.46 2.40 -0.13
CA ALA A 32 6.71 2.82 -1.32
C ALA A 32 5.40 2.03 -1.43
N ILE A 33 4.36 2.63 -2.01
CA ILE A 33 3.11 1.95 -2.37
C ILE A 33 3.06 1.79 -3.89
N GLU A 34 2.81 0.57 -4.35
CA GLU A 34 2.64 0.24 -5.77
C GLU A 34 1.22 -0.28 -6.02
N ILE A 35 0.54 0.31 -7.01
CA ILE A 35 -0.80 -0.12 -7.38
C ILE A 35 -0.72 -1.37 -8.25
N ILE A 36 -1.35 -2.45 -7.79
CA ILE A 36 -1.55 -3.67 -8.56
C ILE A 36 -3.00 -3.77 -9.02
N HIS A 37 -3.19 -4.34 -10.20
CA HIS A 37 -4.52 -4.56 -10.77
C HIS A 37 -4.92 -6.02 -10.56
N THR A 38 -6.14 -6.23 -10.07
CA THR A 38 -6.72 -7.56 -9.89
C THR A 38 -7.90 -7.75 -10.83
N THR A 39 -8.28 -9.00 -11.12
CA THR A 39 -9.45 -9.29 -11.96
C THR A 39 -10.76 -8.78 -11.34
N GLY A 40 -10.83 -8.68 -10.01
CA GLY A 40 -11.99 -8.17 -9.27
C GLY A 40 -12.17 -6.65 -9.30
N ASP A 41 -11.20 -5.87 -9.79
CA ASP A 41 -11.33 -4.40 -9.90
C ASP A 41 -12.19 -3.97 -11.11
N LYS A 42 -12.59 -4.92 -11.97
CA LYS A 42 -13.43 -4.69 -13.15
C LYS A 42 -14.94 -4.70 -12.85
N ILE A 43 -15.32 -4.91 -11.59
CA ILE A 43 -16.70 -5.06 -11.12
C ILE A 43 -17.17 -3.75 -10.50
#